data_AF-J3LYI2-F1
#
_entry.id   AF-J3LYI2-F1
#
_cell.length_a   1.000
_cell.length_b   1.000
_cell.length_c   1.000
_cell.angle_alpha   90.00
_cell.angle_beta   90.00
_cell.angle_gamma   90.00
#
_symmetry.space_group_name_H-M   'P 1'
#
loop_
_entity.id
_entity.type
_entity.pdbx_description
1 polymer ?
#
loop_
_entity_poly.entity_id
_entity_poly.type
_entity_poly.pdbx_seq_one_letter_code
_entity_poly.pdbx_strand_id
1 'polypeptide(L)'
;MDAFHQVFDTNVYGAMRLIQAVIPQMMERKQGTIVNVGSITALAPGPWAGAYSASKAALHALSDSLRLELKSFGINVMTVAPGGTKSNLGSTSASKYDQIHDWKYYKKYEESLRARTDVSQGPGSTPAEDLAKRVVALVLKKNPPAWFAYGQFSAILNLLYYSPLWFRDYFYRLVMKC
;
A
#
# COMPACT_ATOMS: atom_id res chain seq x y z
N MET A 1 1.56 -20.03 -6.92
CA MET A 1 1.38 -19.78 -5.48
C MET A 1 2.62 -19.13 -4.87
N ASP A 2 3.82 -19.56 -5.24
CA ASP A 2 5.08 -19.04 -4.69
C ASP A 2 5.23 -17.51 -4.77
N ALA A 3 4.90 -16.90 -5.91
CA ALA A 3 4.92 -15.43 -6.06
C ALA A 3 3.97 -14.72 -5.07
N PHE A 4 2.81 -15.31 -4.79
CA PHE A 4 1.87 -14.78 -3.80
C PHE A 4 2.44 -14.90 -2.38
N HIS A 5 3.04 -16.05 -2.05
CA HIS A 5 3.73 -16.25 -0.78
C HIS A 5 4.86 -15.25 -0.58
N GLN A 6 5.71 -15.02 -1.59
CA GLN A 6 6.80 -14.04 -1.52
C GLN A 6 6.30 -12.61 -1.25
N VAL A 7 5.17 -12.22 -1.86
CA VAL A 7 4.55 -10.90 -1.62
C VAL A 7 4.11 -10.77 -0.17
N PHE A 8 3.44 -11.78 0.40
CA PHE A 8 3.04 -11.76 1.81
C PHE A 8 4.23 -11.85 2.76
N ASP A 9 5.20 -12.70 2.45
CA ASP A 9 6.39 -12.85 3.27
C ASP A 9 7.20 -11.56 3.37
N THR A 10 7.29 -10.81 2.27
CA THR A 10 7.95 -9.50 2.27
C THR A 10 7.08 -8.42 2.94
N ASN A 11 5.84 -8.25 2.49
CA ASN A 11 5.04 -7.09 2.85
C ASN A 11 4.36 -7.19 4.22
N VAL A 12 4.10 -8.41 4.71
CA VAL A 12 3.37 -8.65 5.96
C VAL A 12 4.30 -9.28 6.98
N TYR A 13 4.83 -10.47 6.70
CA TYR A 13 5.64 -11.20 7.67
C TYR A 13 6.98 -10.48 7.93
N GLY A 14 7.60 -9.89 6.91
CA GLY A 14 8.80 -9.07 7.06
C GLY A 14 8.57 -7.87 7.99
N ALA A 15 7.45 -7.17 7.83
CA ALA A 15 7.06 -6.08 8.72
C ALA A 15 6.84 -6.59 10.16
N MET A 16 6.13 -7.72 10.33
CA MET A 16 5.90 -8.32 11.65
C MET A 16 7.21 -8.72 12.35
N ARG A 17 8.15 -9.33 11.62
CA ARG A 17 9.46 -9.72 12.17
C ARG A 17 10.23 -8.51 12.67
N LEU A 18 10.26 -7.41 11.90
CA LEU A 18 10.91 -6.17 12.33
C LEU A 18 10.22 -5.57 13.56
N ILE A 19 8.89 -5.51 13.54
CA ILE A 19 8.08 -5.00 14.66
C ILE A 19 8.36 -5.80 15.94
N GLN A 20 8.32 -7.13 15.87
CA GLN A 20 8.64 -8.02 16.99
C GLN A 20 10.06 -7.81 17.53
N ALA A 21 11.03 -7.55 16.65
CA ALA A 21 12.41 -7.33 17.05
C ALA A 21 12.64 -6.00 17.80
N VAL A 22 11.83 -4.96 17.53
CA VAL A 22 12.02 -3.62 18.10
C VAL A 22 11.05 -3.26 19.23
N ILE A 23 9.90 -3.96 19.33
CA ILE A 23 8.88 -3.70 20.35
C ILE A 23 9.44 -3.77 21.78
N PRO A 24 10.22 -4.79 22.18
CA PRO A 24 10.70 -4.90 23.55
C PRO A 24 11.46 -3.66 24.02
N GLN A 25 12.42 -3.17 23.21
CA GLN A 25 13.20 -1.99 23.57
C GLN A 25 12.36 -0.70 23.51
N MET A 26 11.34 -0.62 22.65
CA MET A 26 10.40 0.51 22.64
C MET A 26 9.50 0.52 23.89
N MET A 27 9.07 -0.65 24.36
CA MET A 27 8.26 -0.79 25.58
C MET A 27 9.06 -0.41 26.83
N GLU A 28 10.32 -0.83 26.93
CA GLU A 28 11.23 -0.44 28.03
C GLU A 28 11.41 1.08 28.10
N ARG A 29 11.61 1.74 26.95
CA ARG A 29 11.72 3.20 26.85
C ARG A 29 10.38 3.92 27.01
N LYS A 30 9.26 3.20 26.95
CA LYS A 30 7.89 3.74 26.87
C LYS A 30 7.73 4.79 25.78
N GLN A 31 8.48 4.63 24.69
CA GLN A 31 8.56 5.59 23.60
C GLN A 31 8.99 4.91 22.30
N GLY A 32 8.27 5.22 21.22
CA GLY A 32 8.61 4.81 19.87
C GLY A 32 7.48 5.13 18.89
N THR A 33 7.80 5.16 17.61
CA THR A 33 6.80 5.24 16.53
C THR A 33 7.12 4.18 15.48
N ILE A 34 6.19 3.27 15.26
CA ILE A 34 6.23 2.29 14.15
C ILE A 34 5.50 2.91 12.97
N VAL A 35 6.16 2.96 11.81
CA VAL A 35 5.60 3.53 10.58
C VAL A 35 5.50 2.45 9.52
N ASN A 36 4.29 2.01 9.22
CA ASN A 36 4.04 1.00 8.20
C ASN A 36 3.62 1.66 6.89
N VAL A 37 4.39 1.41 5.82
CA VAL A 37 4.08 1.90 4.48
C VAL A 37 3.12 0.92 3.79
N GLY A 38 1.84 1.23 3.89
CA GLY A 38 0.74 0.57 3.22
C GLY A 38 0.55 1.01 1.76
N SER A 39 -0.69 1.11 1.32
CA SER A 39 -1.07 1.65 0.00
C SER A 39 -2.53 2.09 0.01
N ILE A 40 -2.88 3.09 -0.79
CA ILE A 40 -4.30 3.44 -1.00
C ILE A 40 -5.08 2.30 -1.68
N THR A 41 -4.40 1.42 -2.42
CA THR A 41 -5.01 0.25 -3.10
C THR A 41 -5.51 -0.82 -2.12
N ALA A 42 -5.20 -0.69 -0.83
CA ALA A 42 -5.78 -1.51 0.22
C ALA A 42 -7.24 -1.13 0.53
N LEU A 43 -7.62 0.13 0.31
CA LEU A 43 -8.98 0.61 0.53
C LEU A 43 -9.88 0.28 -0.67
N ALA A 44 -9.42 0.64 -1.86
CA ALA A 44 -10.10 0.34 -3.11
C ALA A 44 -9.16 -0.52 -3.98
N PRO A 45 -9.27 -1.86 -3.88
CA PRO A 45 -8.50 -2.76 -4.72
C PRO A 45 -9.09 -2.82 -6.13
N GLY A 46 -8.24 -2.61 -7.13
CA GLY A 46 -8.55 -2.81 -8.55
C GLY A 46 -7.98 -4.14 -9.08
N PRO A 47 -8.37 -4.56 -10.29
CA PRO A 47 -7.83 -5.75 -10.95
C PRO A 47 -6.32 -5.65 -11.18
N TRP A 48 -5.73 -6.81 -11.52
CA TRP A 48 -4.32 -6.99 -11.88
C TRP A 48 -3.30 -6.75 -10.75
N ALA A 49 -3.75 -6.40 -9.54
CA ALA A 49 -2.90 -6.18 -8.37
C ALA A 49 -3.35 -6.96 -7.12
N GLY A 50 -4.13 -8.04 -7.29
CA GLY A 50 -4.80 -8.75 -6.19
C GLY A 50 -3.87 -9.16 -5.04
N ALA A 51 -2.74 -9.81 -5.33
CA ALA A 51 -1.77 -10.22 -4.31
C ALA A 51 -1.17 -9.03 -3.54
N TYR A 52 -0.82 -7.97 -4.27
CA TYR A 52 -0.27 -6.74 -3.70
C TYR A 52 -1.30 -6.04 -2.81
N SER A 53 -2.50 -5.78 -3.33
CA SER A 53 -3.60 -5.14 -2.59
C SER A 53 -3.98 -5.94 -1.34
N ALA A 54 -4.08 -7.27 -1.44
CA ALA A 54 -4.35 -8.14 -0.29
C ALA A 54 -3.27 -8.02 0.79
N SER A 55 -1.99 -8.05 0.40
CA SER A 55 -0.88 -7.89 1.36
C SER A 55 -0.87 -6.52 2.04
N LYS A 56 -1.22 -5.45 1.33
CA LYS A 56 -1.30 -4.09 1.89
C LYS A 56 -2.52 -3.90 2.79
N ALA A 57 -3.65 -4.53 2.46
CA ALA A 57 -4.82 -4.58 3.34
C ALA A 57 -4.53 -5.36 4.63
N ALA A 58 -3.82 -6.49 4.55
CA ALA A 58 -3.38 -7.23 5.73
C ALA A 58 -2.46 -6.36 6.62
N LEU A 59 -1.51 -5.64 6.03
CA LEU A 59 -0.64 -4.72 6.77
C LEU A 59 -1.42 -3.55 7.41
N HIS A 60 -2.46 -3.02 6.74
CA HIS A 60 -3.34 -2.00 7.30
C HIS A 60 -4.07 -2.51 8.53
N ALA A 61 -4.74 -3.66 8.43
CA ALA A 61 -5.45 -4.27 9.54
C ALA A 61 -4.52 -4.56 10.72
N LEU A 62 -3.33 -5.13 10.45
CA LEU A 62 -2.31 -5.35 11.48
C LEU A 62 -1.91 -4.04 12.18
N SER A 63 -1.70 -2.97 11.41
CA SER A 63 -1.28 -1.68 11.95
C SER A 63 -2.36 -1.05 12.83
N ASP A 64 -3.64 -1.20 12.47
CA ASP A 64 -4.76 -0.71 13.27
C ASP A 64 -4.89 -1.46 14.60
N SER A 65 -4.71 -2.79 14.60
CA SER A 65 -4.67 -3.58 15.83
C SER A 65 -3.49 -3.18 16.72
N LEU A 66 -2.27 -3.16 16.16
CA LEU A 66 -1.06 -2.80 16.90
C LEU A 66 -1.13 -1.38 17.49
N ARG A 67 -1.78 -0.44 16.80
CA ARG A 67 -1.98 0.92 17.31
C ARG A 67 -2.76 0.92 18.62
N LEU A 68 -3.74 0.03 18.78
CA LEU A 68 -4.53 -0.09 20.00
C LEU A 68 -3.76 -0.87 21.07
N GLU A 69 -3.17 -2.01 20.69
CA GLU A 69 -2.43 -2.90 21.58
C GLU A 69 -1.21 -2.22 22.21
N LEU A 70 -0.49 -1.39 21.45
CA LEU A 70 0.76 -0.79 21.88
C LEU A 70 0.59 0.58 22.55
N LYS A 71 -0.62 1.15 22.53
CA LYS A 71 -0.84 2.53 23.01
C LYS A 71 -0.53 2.70 24.49
N SER A 72 -0.92 1.73 25.32
CA SER A 72 -0.65 1.72 26.77
C SER A 72 0.84 1.66 27.12
N PHE A 73 1.68 1.24 26.16
CA PHE A 73 3.13 1.15 26.31
C PHE A 73 3.86 2.40 25.79
N GLY A 74 3.15 3.47 25.43
CA GLY A 74 3.77 4.72 24.95
C GLY A 74 4.30 4.64 23.51
N ILE A 75 3.90 3.62 22.75
CA ILE A 75 4.33 3.40 21.36
C ILE A 75 3.20 3.86 20.43
N ASN A 76 3.54 4.69 19.45
CA ASN A 76 2.62 5.07 18.39
C ASN A 76 2.78 4.14 17.19
N VAL A 77 1.68 3.88 16.48
CA VAL A 77 1.70 3.18 15.20
C VAL A 77 1.02 4.09 14.18
N MET A 78 1.71 4.35 13.07
CA MET A 78 1.26 5.21 11.98
C MET A 78 1.24 4.40 10.68
N THR A 79 0.07 4.35 10.04
CA THR A 79 -0.10 3.79 8.70
C THR A 79 0.02 4.89 7.66
N VAL A 80 1.00 4.76 6.77
CA VAL A 80 1.09 5.61 5.58
C VAL A 80 0.42 4.87 4.43
N ALA A 81 -0.51 5.50 3.71
CA ALA A 81 -1.19 4.94 2.55
C ALA A 81 -0.89 5.77 1.29
N PRO A 82 0.26 5.54 0.63
CA PRO A 82 0.61 6.27 -0.57
C PRO A 82 -0.35 5.98 -1.72
N GLY A 83 -0.66 7.03 -2.48
CA GLY A 83 -1.14 6.96 -3.85
C GLY A 83 -0.01 6.75 -4.85
N GLY A 84 -0.29 6.98 -6.14
CA GLY A 84 0.70 6.90 -7.22
C GLY A 84 1.94 7.73 -6.91
N THR A 85 3.07 7.04 -6.69
CA THR A 85 4.34 7.61 -6.24
C THR A 85 5.47 7.09 -7.14
N LYS A 86 6.25 8.01 -7.70
CA LYS A 86 7.36 7.70 -8.60
C LYS A 86 8.45 6.92 -7.87
N SER A 87 8.68 5.68 -8.28
CA SER A 87 9.63 4.76 -7.65
C SER A 87 9.95 3.57 -8.57
N ASN A 88 10.94 2.77 -8.20
CA ASN A 88 11.32 1.57 -8.97
C ASN A 88 10.30 0.42 -8.88
N LEU A 89 9.17 0.59 -8.18
CA LEU A 89 8.11 -0.41 -8.13
C LEU A 89 7.45 -0.63 -9.50
N GLY A 90 7.27 0.42 -10.30
CA GLY A 90 6.66 0.28 -11.62
C GLY A 90 7.56 -0.47 -12.59
N SER A 91 8.83 -0.07 -12.70
CA SER A 91 9.82 -0.74 -13.56
C SER A 91 10.06 -2.20 -13.17
N THR A 92 10.06 -2.52 -11.87
CA THR A 92 10.15 -3.92 -11.40
C THR A 92 8.89 -4.72 -11.73
N SER A 93 7.72 -4.09 -11.75
CA SER A 93 6.46 -4.75 -12.11
C SER A 93 6.41 -5.03 -13.61
N ALA A 94 6.86 -4.08 -14.44
CA ALA A 94 6.95 -4.23 -15.88
C ALA A 94 7.89 -5.36 -16.30
N SER A 95 9.09 -5.44 -15.70
CA SER A 95 10.06 -6.50 -16.04
C SER A 95 9.54 -7.91 -15.69
N LYS A 96 8.81 -8.06 -14.58
CA LYS A 96 8.16 -9.32 -14.22
C LYS A 96 7.00 -9.67 -15.15
N TYR A 97 6.29 -8.67 -15.67
CA TYR A 97 5.21 -8.88 -16.62
C TYR A 97 5.71 -9.53 -17.92
N ASP A 98 6.85 -9.05 -18.45
CA ASP A 98 7.42 -9.54 -19.71
C ASP A 98 7.88 -11.00 -19.65
N GLN A 99 8.00 -11.57 -18.45
CA GLN A 99 8.35 -12.98 -18.22
C GLN A 99 7.14 -13.93 -18.22
N ILE A 100 5.91 -13.40 -18.34
CA ILE A 100 4.68 -14.19 -18.33
C ILE A 100 4.25 -14.48 -19.77
N HIS A 101 4.38 -15.75 -20.19
CA HIS A 101 4.28 -16.12 -21.60
C HIS A 101 2.96 -16.78 -22.05
N ASP A 102 1.98 -17.02 -21.15
CA ASP A 102 0.70 -17.64 -21.53
C ASP A 102 -0.51 -16.98 -20.87
N TRP A 103 -1.08 -15.99 -21.57
CA TRP A 103 -2.29 -15.29 -21.16
C TRP A 103 -3.52 -15.75 -21.95
N LYS A 104 -3.75 -17.05 -22.17
CA LYS A 104 -4.86 -17.57 -22.99
C LYS A 104 -6.21 -16.85 -22.80
N TYR A 105 -6.64 -16.65 -21.55
CA TYR A 105 -7.93 -15.98 -21.23
C TYR A 105 -7.83 -14.46 -21.04
N TYR A 106 -6.64 -13.95 -20.74
CA TYR A 106 -6.41 -12.54 -20.41
C TYR A 106 -5.72 -11.74 -21.52
N LYS A 107 -5.41 -12.37 -22.67
CA LYS A 107 -4.74 -11.74 -23.82
C LYS A 107 -5.44 -10.46 -24.28
N LYS A 108 -6.78 -10.44 -24.26
CA LYS A 108 -7.57 -9.25 -24.61
C LYS A 108 -7.39 -8.06 -23.64
N TYR A 109 -6.85 -8.30 -22.45
CA TYR A 109 -6.59 -7.29 -21.43
C TYR A 109 -5.09 -6.92 -21.33
N GLU A 110 -4.24 -7.40 -22.24
CA GLU A 110 -2.79 -7.19 -22.18
C GLU A 110 -2.41 -5.70 -22.01
N GLU A 111 -3.06 -4.81 -22.76
CA GLU A 111 -2.89 -3.36 -22.65
C GLU A 111 -3.24 -2.85 -21.24
N SER A 112 -4.36 -3.29 -20.67
CA SER A 112 -4.78 -2.90 -19.32
C SER A 112 -3.85 -3.45 -18.23
N LEU A 113 -3.33 -4.67 -18.39
CA LEU A 113 -2.35 -5.23 -17.47
C LEU A 113 -1.02 -4.45 -17.52
N ARG A 114 -0.51 -4.14 -18.72
CA ARG A 114 0.69 -3.30 -18.89
C ARG A 114 0.47 -1.90 -18.35
N ALA A 115 -0.66 -1.26 -18.66
CA ALA A 115 -0.97 0.06 -18.13
C ALA A 115 -0.94 0.08 -16.59
N ARG A 116 -1.40 -0.99 -15.94
CA ARG A 116 -1.38 -1.09 -14.48
C ARG A 116 0.03 -1.11 -13.87
N THR A 117 1.06 -1.59 -14.57
CA THR A 117 2.44 -1.55 -14.05
C THR A 117 2.96 -0.12 -13.93
N ASP A 118 2.45 0.79 -14.77
CA ASP A 118 2.91 2.17 -14.87
C ASP A 118 1.93 3.20 -14.27
N VAL A 119 0.75 2.78 -13.78
CA VAL A 119 -0.25 3.67 -13.15
C VAL A 119 0.35 4.55 -12.04
N SER A 120 1.33 4.04 -11.28
CA SER A 120 1.98 4.81 -10.21
C SER A 120 3.22 5.59 -10.67
N GLN A 121 3.54 5.55 -11.97
CA GLN A 121 4.72 6.18 -12.58
C GLN A 121 4.36 7.26 -13.62
N GLY A 122 3.09 7.34 -14.02
CA GLY A 122 2.62 8.24 -15.07
C GLY A 122 2.67 9.74 -14.69
N PRO A 123 2.26 10.60 -15.64
CA PRO A 123 2.09 12.04 -15.38
C PRO A 123 1.19 12.29 -14.17
N GLY A 124 1.61 13.17 -13.27
CA GLY A 124 0.90 13.47 -12.02
C GLY A 124 1.26 12.58 -10.82
N SER A 125 2.11 11.56 -11.01
CA SER A 125 2.60 10.74 -9.88
C SER A 125 3.50 11.55 -8.97
N THR A 126 3.29 11.38 -7.67
CA THR A 126 3.97 12.13 -6.62
C THR A 126 5.45 11.74 -6.56
N PRO A 127 6.40 12.70 -6.52
CA PRO A 127 7.80 12.37 -6.28
C PRO A 127 7.99 11.69 -4.93
N ALA A 128 8.79 10.61 -4.87
CA ALA A 128 9.06 9.91 -3.62
C ALA A 128 9.64 10.82 -2.53
N GLU A 129 10.46 11.80 -2.92
CA GLU A 129 11.03 12.79 -2.01
C GLU A 129 9.96 13.67 -1.33
N ASP A 130 8.93 14.10 -2.07
CA ASP A 130 7.82 14.89 -1.51
C ASP A 130 7.01 14.05 -0.49
N LEU A 131 6.69 12.80 -0.83
CA LEU A 131 6.05 11.88 0.10
C LEU A 131 6.91 11.67 1.36
N ALA A 132 8.21 11.43 1.21
CA ALA A 132 9.14 11.18 2.32
C ALA A 132 9.22 12.40 3.25
N LYS A 133 9.40 13.62 2.71
CA LYS A 133 9.43 14.87 3.49
C LYS A 133 8.18 15.01 4.35
N ARG A 134 7.01 14.73 3.80
CA ARG A 134 5.72 14.81 4.51
C ARG A 134 5.59 13.74 5.59
N VAL A 135 5.97 12.50 5.30
CA VAL A 135 5.94 11.41 6.28
C VAL A 135 6.85 11.74 7.45
N VAL A 136 8.10 12.13 7.20
CA VAL A 136 9.06 12.50 8.26
C VAL A 136 8.53 13.64 9.12
N ALA A 137 7.97 14.69 8.51
CA ALA A 137 7.38 15.81 9.24
C ALA A 137 6.21 15.40 10.14
N LEU A 138 5.44 14.38 9.78
CA LEU A 138 4.34 13.86 10.60
C LEU A 138 4.84 12.95 11.72
N VAL A 139 5.82 12.10 11.45
CA VAL A 139 6.40 11.15 12.41
C VAL A 139 7.08 11.89 13.56
N LEU A 140 7.71 13.04 13.28
CA LEU A 140 8.41 13.85 14.28
C LEU A 140 7.49 14.71 15.18
N LYS A 141 6.17 14.70 14.94
CA LYS A 141 5.22 15.39 15.84
C LYS A 141 5.15 14.67 17.19
N LYS A 142 4.91 15.43 18.26
CA LYS A 142 4.67 14.87 19.61
C LYS A 142 3.57 13.80 19.62
N ASN A 143 2.50 14.04 18.85
CA ASN A 143 1.41 13.11 18.63
C ASN A 143 1.29 12.86 17.11
N PRO A 144 2.03 11.89 16.56
CA PRO A 144 1.91 11.57 15.14
C PRO A 144 0.49 11.04 14.85
N PRO A 145 -0.06 11.34 13.66
CA PRO A 145 -1.36 10.80 13.28
C PRO A 145 -1.29 9.28 13.13
N ALA A 146 -2.40 8.61 13.43
CA ALA A 146 -2.54 7.16 13.23
C ALA A 146 -2.52 6.76 11.74
N TRP A 147 -2.98 7.66 10.87
CA TRP A 147 -3.20 7.37 9.46
C TRP A 147 -2.89 8.58 8.58
N PHE A 148 -2.21 8.36 7.47
CA PHE A 148 -1.86 9.39 6.51
C PHE A 148 -1.88 8.84 5.08
N ALA A 149 -2.82 9.31 4.26
CA ALA A 149 -2.80 9.10 2.81
C ALA A 149 -2.37 10.35 2.06
N TYR A 150 -1.54 10.15 1.04
CA TYR A 150 -1.08 11.23 0.17
C TYR A 150 -0.64 10.67 -1.19
N GLY A 151 -0.78 11.52 -2.21
CA GLY A 151 -0.29 11.27 -3.56
C GLY A 151 -1.39 11.01 -4.59
N GLN A 152 -1.00 10.68 -5.82
CA GLN A 152 -1.94 10.56 -6.94
C GLN A 152 -3.01 9.50 -6.65
N PHE A 153 -4.27 9.79 -6.96
CA PHE A 153 -5.44 8.94 -6.69
C PHE A 153 -5.79 8.72 -5.21
N SER A 154 -5.03 9.25 -4.25
CA SER A 154 -5.30 9.02 -2.82
C SER A 154 -6.70 9.46 -2.40
N ALA A 155 -7.11 10.67 -2.79
CA ALA A 155 -8.44 11.22 -2.46
C ALA A 155 -9.59 10.40 -3.08
N ILE A 156 -9.52 10.13 -4.39
CA ILE A 156 -10.62 9.44 -5.09
C ILE A 156 -10.76 7.98 -4.63
N LEU A 157 -9.66 7.26 -4.41
CA LEU A 157 -9.72 5.87 -3.95
C LEU A 157 -10.16 5.77 -2.48
N ASN A 158 -9.86 6.79 -1.67
CA ASN A 158 -10.41 6.88 -0.31
C ASN A 158 -11.92 7.10 -0.34
N LEU A 159 -12.42 7.99 -1.21
CA LEU A 159 -13.87 8.18 -1.39
C LEU A 159 -14.56 6.91 -1.90
N LEU A 160 -13.95 6.21 -2.86
CA LEU A 160 -14.48 4.96 -3.42
C LEU A 160 -14.59 3.84 -2.39
N TYR A 161 -13.79 3.85 -1.33
CA TYR A 161 -13.90 2.87 -0.24
C TYR A 161 -15.28 2.89 0.43
N TYR A 162 -15.86 4.08 0.61
CA TYR A 162 -17.16 4.26 1.23
C TYR A 162 -18.33 4.16 0.23
N SER A 163 -18.03 4.03 -1.06
CA SER A 163 -19.05 3.91 -2.08
C SER A 163 -19.62 2.48 -2.15
N PRO A 164 -20.88 2.33 -2.61
CA PRO A 164 -21.43 1.01 -2.88
C PRO A 164 -20.57 0.21 -3.88
N LEU A 165 -20.51 -1.11 -3.71
CA LEU A 165 -19.69 -1.99 -4.58
C LEU A 165 -19.99 -1.81 -6.06
N TRP A 166 -21.27 -1.70 -6.45
CA TRP A 166 -21.65 -1.52 -7.85
C TRP A 166 -21.05 -0.25 -8.47
N PHE A 167 -20.92 0.82 -7.68
CA PHE A 167 -20.35 2.09 -8.15
C PHE A 167 -18.84 1.99 -8.31
N ARG A 168 -18.18 1.34 -7.34
CA ARG A 168 -16.74 1.07 -7.42
C ARG A 168 -16.39 0.16 -8.60
N ASP A 169 -17.20 -0.87 -8.83
CA ASP A 169 -17.04 -1.78 -9.97
C ASP A 169 -17.25 -1.02 -11.29
N TYR A 170 -18.29 -0.19 -11.38
CA TYR A 170 -18.53 0.66 -12.54
C TYR A 170 -17.34 1.60 -12.81
N PHE A 171 -16.81 2.27 -11.78
CA PHE A 171 -15.63 3.12 -11.89
C PHE A 171 -14.43 2.36 -12.45
N TYR A 172 -14.17 1.13 -11.97
CA TYR A 172 -13.05 0.34 -12.48
C TYR A 172 -13.24 -0.16 -13.90
N ARG A 173 -14.45 -0.57 -14.30
CA ARG A 173 -14.76 -0.92 -15.69
C ARG A 173 -14.49 0.25 -16.64
N LEU A 174 -14.86 1.46 -16.21
CA LEU A 174 -14.64 2.69 -16.98
C LEU A 174 -13.14 3.03 -17.11
N VAL A 175 -12.39 2.96 -16.02
CA VAL A 175 -11.00 3.45 -15.97
C VAL A 175 -9.97 2.41 -16.44
N MET A 176 -10.21 1.12 -16.18
CA MET A 176 -9.26 0.03 -16.51
C MET A 176 -9.69 -0.84 -17.70
N LYS A 177 -10.81 -0.51 -18.36
CA LYS A 177 -11.36 -1.24 -19.52
C LYS A 177 -11.49 -2.75 -19.26
N CYS A 178 -11.87 -3.13 -18.04
CA CYS A 178 -12.05 -4.51 -17.60
C CYS A 178 -13.53 -4.92 -17.57
#